data_AF-A0A7T4MS86-F1
#
_entry.id   AF-A0A7T4MS86-F1
#
_cell.length_a   1.000
_cell.length_b   1.000
_cell.length_c   1.000
_cell.angle_alpha   90.00
_cell.angle_beta   90.00
_cell.angle_gamma   90.00
#
_symmetry.space_group_name_H-M   'P 1'
#
loop_
_entity.id
_entity.type
_entity.pdbx_description
1 polymer ?
#
loop_
_entity_poly.entity_id
_entity_poly.type
_entity_poly.pdbx_seq_one_letter_code
_entity_poly.pdbx_strand_id
1 'polypeptide(L)' 'MLATDTVQTSAAVSTTRCGDTCPIFPGKRYEDWQLNNPAGLELDAVHPIHNEIGSRIRDLITELT' A
#
# COMPACT_ATOMS: atom_id res chain seq x y z
N MET A 1 11.39 -5.87 7.32
CA MET A 1 11.38 -4.71 8.24
C MET A 1 11.43 -3.46 7.39
N LEU A 2 10.35 -2.69 7.30
CA LEU A 2 10.40 -1.36 6.69
C LEU A 2 11.29 -0.47 7.56
N ALA A 3 12.27 0.20 6.97
CA ALA A 3 13.10 1.15 7.70
C ALA A 3 12.23 2.35 8.13
N THR A 4 12.32 2.74 9.40
CA THR A 4 11.46 3.75 10.03
C THR A 4 11.55 5.11 9.32
N ASP A 5 12.71 5.46 8.76
CA ASP A 5 12.94 6.67 7.98
C ASP A 5 12.07 6.78 6.72
N THR A 6 11.72 5.65 6.09
CA THR A 6 10.90 5.65 4.87
C THR A 6 9.45 6.01 5.17
N VAL A 7 8.97 5.74 6.39
CA VAL A 7 7.59 6.07 6.79
C VAL A 7 7.43 7.56 7.10
N GLN A 8 8.43 8.20 7.71
CA GLN A 8 8.33 9.60 8.11
C GLN A 8 8.16 10.56 6.93
N THR A 9 8.82 10.25 5.81
CA THR A 9 8.82 11.09 4.60
C THR A 9 7.67 10.77 3.62
N SER A 10 6.95 9.67 3.82
CA SER A 10 5.88 9.22 2.91
C SER A 10 4.55 9.95 3.18
N ALA A 11 3.83 10.34 2.13
CA ALA A 11 2.52 11.01 2.25
C ALA A 11 1.40 10.04 2.70
N ALA A 12 1.47 8.78 2.28
CA ALA A 12 0.59 7.71 2.71
C ALA A 12 1.36 6.38 2.75
N VAL A 13 0.90 5.45 3.58
CA VAL A 13 1.45 4.10 3.68
C VAL A 13 0.31 3.10 3.49
N SER A 14 0.44 2.22 2.49
CA SER A 14 -0.44 1.07 2.29
C SER A 14 0.32 -0.22 2.54
N THR A 15 -0.23 -1.09 3.39
CA THR A 15 0.36 -2.40 3.71
C THR A 15 -0.63 -3.50 3.35
N THR A 16 -0.18 -4.56 2.67
CA THR A 16 -1.01 -5.70 2.26
C THR A 16 -1.13 -6.81 3.31
N ARG A 17 -0.35 -6.72 4.41
CA ARG A 17 -0.49 -7.44 5.67
C ARG A 17 0.65 -6.95 6.59
N CYS A 18 0.44 -5.90 7.37
CA CYS A 18 1.37 -5.58 8.46
C CYS A 18 1.01 -6.49 9.65
N GLY A 19 1.92 -7.36 10.08
CA GLY A 19 1.80 -7.95 11.40
C GLY A 19 2.11 -6.87 12.43
N ASP A 20 1.07 -6.32 13.08
CA ASP A 20 0.94 -5.58 14.34
C ASP A 20 2.06 -4.63 14.85
N THR A 21 3.12 -4.39 14.09
CA THR A 21 4.36 -3.76 14.58
C THR A 21 4.74 -2.51 13.78
N CYS A 22 3.88 -2.05 12.86
CA CYS A 22 4.10 -0.80 12.14
C CYS A 22 3.80 0.37 13.09
N PRO A 23 4.78 1.19 13.51
CA PRO A 23 4.52 2.35 14.37
C PRO A 23 3.58 3.32 13.66
N ILE A 24 2.48 3.67 14.34
CA ILE A 24 1.50 4.64 13.86
C ILE A 24 2.04 6.04 14.15
N PHE A 25 2.16 6.86 13.11
CA PHE A 25 2.62 8.24 13.16
C PHE A 25 1.41 9.17 13.07
N PRO A 26 1.24 10.09 14.03
CA PRO A 26 0.14 11.05 14.01
C PRO A 26 0.24 11.96 12.77
N GLY A 27 -0.90 12.17 12.09
CA GLY A 27 -0.98 12.98 10.87
C GLY A 27 -0.72 12.22 9.55
N LYS A 28 -0.46 10.90 9.60
CA LYS A 28 -0.33 10.07 8.39
C LYS A 28 -1.63 9.31 8.11
N ARG A 29 -2.02 9.24 6.84
CA ARG A 29 -3.14 8.41 6.39
C ARG A 29 -2.64 6.98 6.18
N TYR A 30 -3.32 6.04 6.83
CA TYR A 30 -3.07 4.61 6.74
C TYR A 30 -4.20 3.96 5.97
N GLU A 31 -3.88 3.23 4.90
CA GLU A 31 -4.86 2.44 4.16
C GLU A 31 -4.52 0.96 4.23
N ASP A 32 -5.46 0.17 4.75
CA ASP A 32 -5.38 -1.29 4.73
C ASP A 32 -6.08 -1.80 3.47
N TRP A 33 -5.29 -2.19 2.47
CA TRP A 33 -5.81 -2.75 1.23
C TRP A 33 -5.72 -4.26 1.29
N GLN A 34 -6.88 -4.92 1.37
CA GLN A 34 -6.96 -6.37 1.21
C GLN A 34 -6.75 -6.74 -0.25
N LEU A 35 -5.49 -7.05 -0.58
CA LEU A 35 -5.09 -7.50 -1.90
C LEU A 35 -4.73 -8.98 -1.86
N ASN A 36 -5.15 -9.71 -2.88
CA ASN A 36 -4.78 -11.11 -3.04
C ASN A 36 -3.26 -11.22 -3.21
N ASN A 37 -2.65 -12.24 -2.60
CA ASN A 37 -1.23 -12.48 -2.75
C ASN A 37 -0.92 -12.94 -4.19
N PRO A 38 -0.12 -12.18 -4.97
CA PRO A 38 0.20 -12.56 -6.34
C PRO A 38 1.25 -13.69 -6.43
N ALA A 39 1.88 -14.09 -5.32
CA ALA A 39 2.93 -15.09 -5.34
C ALA A 39 2.42 -16.45 -5.85
N GLY A 40 3.09 -16.99 -6.88
CA GLY A 40 2.73 -18.27 -7.49
C GLY A 40 1.53 -18.21 -8.45
N LEU A 41 1.02 -17.01 -8.77
CA LEU A 41 0.03 -16.82 -9.82
C LEU A 41 0.71 -16.56 -11.16
N GLU A 42 0.05 -17.00 -12.23
CA GLU A 42 0.42 -16.65 -13.60
C GLU A 42 0.21 -15.16 -13.87
N LEU A 43 0.94 -14.61 -14.84
CA LEU A 43 0.93 -13.17 -15.18
C LEU A 43 -0.49 -12.61 -15.39
N ASP A 44 -1.37 -13.38 -16.03
CA ASP A 44 -2.76 -12.97 -16.29
C ASP A 44 -3.58 -12.77 -15.01
N ALA A 45 -3.25 -13.49 -13.94
CA ALA A 45 -3.88 -13.34 -12.63
C ALA A 45 -3.19 -12.27 -11.77
N VAL A 46 -1.94 -11.93 -12.06
CA VAL A 46 -1.21 -10.81 -11.40
C VAL A 46 -1.64 -9.46 -11.96
N HIS A 47 -1.89 -9.36 -13.26
CA HIS A 47 -2.21 -8.11 -13.95
C HIS A 47 -3.41 -7.35 -13.34
N PRO A 48 -4.53 -8.00 -12.97
CA PRO A 48 -5.65 -7.35 -12.30
C PRO A 48 -5.27 -6.75 -10.95
N ILE A 49 -4.48 -7.48 -10.14
CA ILE A 49 -4.02 -7.03 -8.81
C ILE A 49 -3.13 -5.79 -8.95
N HIS A 50 -2.21 -5.81 -9.92
CA HIS A 50 -1.37 -4.65 -10.22
C HIS A 50 -2.19 -3.43 -10.67
N ASN A 51 -3.18 -3.64 -11.54
CA ASN A 51 -4.03 -2.55 -12.03
C ASN A 51 -4.89 -1.94 -10.93
N GLU A 52 -5.39 -2.76 -10.01
CA GLU A 52 -6.14 -2.31 -8.84
C GLU A 52 -5.29 -1.41 -7.93
N ILE A 53 -4.05 -1.83 -7.62
CA ILE A 53 -3.08 -1.02 -6.87
C ILE A 53 -2.85 0.32 -7.60
N GLY A 54 -2.63 0.26 -8.91
CA GLY A 54 -2.39 1.46 -9.72
C GLY A 54 -3.57 2.44 -9.72
N SER A 55 -4.82 1.95 -9.70
CA SER A 55 -6.00 2.81 -9.59
C SER A 55 -6.06 3.51 -8.25
N ARG A 56 -5.95 2.74 -7.15
CA ARG A 56 -6.01 3.26 -5.79
C ARG A 56 -4.93 4.32 -5.53
N ILE A 57 -3.73 4.12 -6.05
CA ILE A 57 -2.64 5.12 -5.97
C ILE A 57 -3.02 6.41 -6.69
N ARG A 58 -3.57 6.34 -7.91
CA ARG A 58 -3.98 7.53 -8.67
C ARG A 58 -5.09 8.30 -7.96
N ASP A 59 -6.06 7.59 -7.39
CA ASP A 59 -7.15 8.19 -6.62
C ASP A 59 -6.58 8.92 -5.39
N LEU A 60 -5.67 8.27 -4.66
CA LEU A 60 -5.02 8.87 -3.48
C LEU A 60 -4.17 10.10 -3.84
N ILE A 61 -3.45 10.10 -4.98
CA ILE A 61 -2.72 11.28 -5.47
C ILE A 61 -3.70 12.42 -5.77
N THR A 62 -4.85 12.10 -6.37
CA THR A 62 -5.89 13.09 -6.69
C THR A 62 -6.50 13.70 -5.42
N GLU A 63 -6.68 12.92 -4.35
CA GLU A 63 -7.17 13.43 -3.06
C GLU A 63 -6.16 14.31 -2.31
N LEU A 64 -4.86 14.20 -2.62
CA LEU A 64 -3.78 14.94 -1.96
C LEU A 64 -3.33 16.21 -2.71
N THR A 65 -3.93 16.49 -3.87
CA THR A 65 -3.64 17.66 -4.70
C THR A 65 -4.77 18.68 -4.61
#